data_AF-A0A3N1XUW4-F1
#
_entry.id   AF-A0A3N1XUW4-F1
#
_cell.length_a   1.000
_cell.length_b   1.000
_cell.length_c   1.000
_cell.angle_alpha   90.00
_cell.angle_beta   90.00
_cell.angle_gamma   90.00
#
_symmetry.space_group_name_H-M   'P 1'
#
loop_
_entity.id
_entity.type
_entity.pdbx_description
1 polymer ?
#
loop_
_entity_poly.entity_id
_entity_poly.type
_entity_poly.pdbx_seq_one_letter_code
_entity_poly.pdbx_strand_id
1 'polypeptide(L)'
;MHSLKKSLTKSLALVVMLALLFCNLFTGIPASAAARGAWAPNTAYAVTDTVTYSGSTYTCRQAHTSLVGWEPSNVPALWEKGGGGTTPPPTTPPTNGVIFYADINYGGTAITLGVGNYTLSQLNAKGIPNDWMSSLKVPGGWTVEVYEHDNFGGTKWTYTSSSSWVGSTVNDKMSSVKIYTGSPTPSVTKPSEVPSSIWTYTMNVDNKFGKGGDFALLLCAVIKKESSFGAGLPGSPSAGDGLMQVEPNTRNAYLSQFSSKFGRAYNHSSEQDQVCMGAMILDEKIAKFGNIYNGLLHYNGGDYWYPGATDSYGRPILANQYADAVYATYKGYGGKN
;
A
#
# COMPACT_ATOMS: atom_id res chain seq x y z
N MET A 1 66.23 -1.21 56.80
CA MET A 1 65.18 -0.55 55.98
C MET A 1 65.26 -0.99 54.50
N HIS A 2 64.94 -2.24 54.15
CA HIS A 2 64.97 -2.67 52.72
C HIS A 2 63.82 -3.63 52.29
N SER A 3 63.00 -4.13 53.22
CA SER A 3 61.97 -5.14 52.89
C SER A 3 60.56 -4.57 52.63
N LEU A 4 60.16 -3.44 53.25
CA LEU A 4 58.78 -2.93 53.12
C LEU A 4 58.49 -2.15 51.82
N LYS A 5 59.48 -1.49 51.20
CA LYS A 5 59.25 -0.71 49.95
C LYS A 5 58.95 -1.59 48.72
N LYS A 6 59.31 -2.87 48.74
CA LYS A 6 59.05 -3.82 47.63
C LYS A 6 57.64 -4.41 47.62
N SER A 7 56.87 -4.24 48.71
CA SER A 7 55.49 -4.74 48.82
C SER A 7 54.49 -3.75 48.20
N LEU A 8 54.64 -2.45 48.49
CA LEU A 8 53.65 -1.44 48.10
C LEU A 8 53.61 -1.15 46.59
N THR A 9 54.77 -1.19 45.91
CA THR A 9 54.83 -1.00 44.44
C THR A 9 54.31 -2.20 43.65
N LYS A 10 54.28 -3.40 44.24
CA LYS A 10 53.62 -4.56 43.63
C LYS A 10 52.11 -4.52 43.81
N SER A 11 51.61 -3.98 44.92
CA SER A 11 50.16 -3.92 45.19
C SER A 11 49.42 -2.89 44.34
N LEU A 12 50.03 -1.72 44.03
CA LEU A 12 49.36 -0.72 43.19
C LEU A 12 49.35 -1.10 41.69
N ALA A 13 50.42 -1.75 41.21
CA ALA A 13 50.45 -2.33 39.87
C ALA A 13 49.38 -3.43 39.69
N LEU A 14 49.12 -4.22 40.74
CA LEU A 14 48.11 -5.28 40.70
C LEU A 14 46.68 -4.75 40.69
N VAL A 15 46.38 -3.64 41.38
CA VAL A 15 45.01 -3.05 41.40
C VAL A 15 44.69 -2.29 40.11
N VAL A 16 45.66 -1.61 39.49
CA VAL A 16 45.46 -1.01 38.15
C VAL A 16 45.37 -2.09 37.07
N MET A 17 46.15 -3.18 37.16
CA MET A 17 45.99 -4.34 36.29
C MET A 17 44.68 -5.10 36.55
N LEU A 18 44.08 -5.04 37.74
CA LEU A 18 42.78 -5.67 38.04
C LEU A 18 41.58 -4.81 37.55
N ALA A 19 41.72 -3.49 37.53
CA ALA A 19 40.74 -2.59 36.90
C ALA A 19 40.72 -2.71 35.36
N LEU A 20 41.86 -3.05 34.74
CA LEU A 20 41.94 -3.37 33.30
C LEU A 20 41.65 -4.85 32.98
N LEU A 21 41.56 -5.74 33.99
CA LEU A 21 41.15 -7.14 33.83
C LEU A 21 39.66 -7.40 34.12
N PHE A 22 38.86 -6.35 34.28
CA PHE A 22 37.38 -6.44 34.26
C PHE A 22 36.77 -6.10 32.88
N CYS A 23 37.60 -6.01 31.83
CA CYS A 23 37.16 -5.67 30.47
C CYS A 23 37.16 -6.85 29.47
N ASN A 24 37.50 -8.08 29.90
CA ASN A 24 37.64 -9.24 29.00
C ASN A 24 37.04 -10.55 29.57
N LEU A 25 36.08 -10.46 30.49
CA LEU A 25 35.38 -11.62 31.09
C LEU A 25 33.85 -11.55 30.99
N PHE A 26 33.36 -11.00 29.88
CA PHE A 26 32.42 -11.79 29.09
C PHE A 26 33.20 -12.32 27.90
N THR A 27 33.61 -13.58 27.97
CA THR A 27 33.81 -14.37 26.75
C THR A 27 32.46 -14.40 26.06
N GLY A 28 32.25 -13.47 25.11
CA GLY A 28 31.07 -13.47 24.27
C GLY A 28 31.01 -14.82 23.59
N ILE A 29 30.12 -15.70 24.08
CA ILE A 29 29.67 -16.87 23.32
C ILE A 29 29.35 -16.29 21.94
N PRO A 30 29.99 -16.76 20.85
CA PRO A 30 29.75 -16.19 19.53
C PRO A 30 28.25 -16.25 19.31
N ALA A 31 27.62 -15.05 19.27
CA ALA A 31 26.18 -14.94 19.29
C ALA A 31 25.68 -15.66 18.06
N SER A 32 25.12 -16.84 18.28
CA SER A 32 24.77 -17.75 17.19
C SER A 32 23.64 -17.09 16.43
N ALA A 33 23.83 -16.86 15.13
CA ALA A 33 22.95 -16.08 14.26
C ALA A 33 21.46 -16.34 14.60
N ALA A 34 20.84 -15.41 15.32
CA ALA A 34 19.52 -15.64 15.88
C ALA A 34 18.45 -15.09 14.94
N ALA A 35 17.38 -15.86 14.73
CA ALA A 35 16.16 -15.35 14.14
C ALA A 35 15.43 -14.50 15.18
N ARG A 36 15.63 -13.17 15.13
CA ARG A 36 15.11 -12.20 16.11
C ARG A 36 13.65 -11.79 15.86
N GLY A 37 13.00 -12.33 14.83
CA GLY A 37 11.63 -12.00 14.46
C GLY A 37 11.53 -10.64 13.76
N ALA A 38 10.41 -9.93 13.95
CA ALA A 38 10.22 -8.61 13.37
C ALA A 38 11.22 -7.60 13.94
N TRP A 39 11.75 -6.70 13.10
CA TRP A 39 12.59 -5.59 13.56
C TRP A 39 11.78 -4.67 14.48
N ALA A 40 12.41 -4.24 15.57
CA ALA A 40 11.88 -3.29 16.52
C ALA A 40 12.93 -2.19 16.81
N PRO A 41 12.50 -0.95 17.11
CA PRO A 41 13.39 0.11 17.59
C PRO A 41 13.87 -0.18 19.02
N ASN A 42 14.91 0.52 19.47
CA ASN A 42 15.50 0.44 20.81
C ASN A 42 15.92 -0.99 21.22
N THR A 43 16.24 -1.84 20.24
CA THR A 43 16.54 -3.26 20.42
C THR A 43 17.99 -3.56 20.04
N ALA A 44 18.70 -4.28 20.91
CA ALA A 44 20.07 -4.69 20.66
C ALA A 44 20.12 -5.89 19.70
N TYR A 45 20.90 -5.75 18.62
CA TYR A 45 21.16 -6.77 17.59
C TYR A 45 22.65 -7.07 17.50
N ALA A 46 23.01 -8.36 17.46
CA ALA A 46 24.37 -8.82 17.24
C ALA A 46 24.67 -8.96 15.73
N VAL A 47 25.95 -8.99 15.35
CA VAL A 47 26.33 -9.32 13.95
C VAL A 47 25.81 -10.72 13.61
N THR A 48 25.29 -10.90 12.40
CA THR A 48 24.59 -12.09 11.90
C THR A 48 23.19 -12.38 12.45
N ASP A 49 22.67 -11.60 13.41
CA ASP A 49 21.23 -11.67 13.74
C ASP A 49 20.38 -11.40 12.51
N THR A 50 19.27 -12.12 12.37
CA THR A 50 18.30 -11.92 11.28
C THR A 50 16.99 -11.36 11.81
N VAL A 51 16.47 -10.31 11.15
CA VAL A 51 15.18 -9.66 11.45
C VAL A 51 14.31 -9.63 10.20
N THR A 52 12.99 -9.57 10.38
CA THR A 52 12.05 -9.28 9.29
C THR A 52 11.57 -7.83 9.38
N TYR A 53 11.64 -7.11 8.25
CA TYR A 53 11.12 -5.75 8.14
C TYR A 53 10.51 -5.55 6.75
N SER A 54 9.29 -5.00 6.68
CA SER A 54 8.55 -4.79 5.43
C SER A 54 8.54 -6.02 4.49
N GLY A 55 8.37 -7.22 5.07
CA GLY A 55 8.34 -8.50 4.35
C GLY A 55 9.69 -9.07 3.92
N SER A 56 10.81 -8.35 4.10
CA SER A 56 12.16 -8.84 3.78
C SER A 56 12.94 -9.25 5.02
N THR A 57 13.76 -10.30 4.91
CA THR A 57 14.72 -10.69 5.94
C THR A 57 16.03 -9.90 5.77
N TYR A 58 16.52 -9.36 6.86
CA TYR A 58 17.77 -8.60 6.94
C TYR A 58 18.72 -9.22 7.96
N THR A 59 19.98 -9.42 7.56
CA THR A 59 21.08 -9.89 8.40
C THR A 59 21.84 -8.68 8.94
N CYS A 60 22.07 -8.61 10.24
CA CYS A 60 22.79 -7.54 10.88
C CYS A 60 24.29 -7.58 10.51
N ARG A 61 24.81 -6.51 9.90
CA ARG A 61 26.23 -6.38 9.52
C ARG A 61 27.12 -5.92 10.66
N GLN A 62 26.59 -5.09 11.56
CA GLN A 62 27.33 -4.44 12.64
C GLN A 62 26.48 -4.45 13.91
N ALA A 63 27.01 -4.92 15.03
CA ALA A 63 26.25 -4.99 16.28
C ALA A 63 25.88 -3.57 16.77
N HIS A 64 24.61 -3.34 17.09
CA HIS A 64 24.08 -2.04 17.47
C HIS A 64 22.79 -2.16 18.28
N THR A 65 22.38 -1.07 18.93
CA THR A 65 21.00 -0.89 19.39
C THR A 65 20.25 -0.05 18.37
N SER A 66 19.12 -0.54 17.87
CA SER A 66 18.32 0.15 16.86
C SER A 66 17.69 1.46 17.38
N LEU A 67 17.44 2.39 16.48
CA LEU A 67 16.68 3.63 16.74
C LEU A 67 15.53 3.76 15.74
N VAL A 68 14.55 4.62 16.04
CA VAL A 68 13.53 5.01 15.06
C VAL A 68 14.23 5.79 13.92
N GLY A 69 13.93 5.45 12.66
CA GLY A 69 14.64 5.92 11.48
C GLY A 69 15.82 5.03 11.05
N TRP A 70 16.16 4.00 11.82
CA TRP A 70 17.22 3.01 11.50
C TRP A 70 16.62 1.66 11.06
N GLU A 71 15.47 1.71 10.39
CA GLU A 71 14.81 0.52 9.86
C GLU A 71 15.71 -0.17 8.81
N PRO A 72 15.70 -1.51 8.67
CA PRO A 72 16.68 -2.23 7.86
C PRO A 72 16.76 -1.84 6.38
N SER A 73 15.72 -1.27 5.79
CA SER A 73 15.75 -0.70 4.43
C SER A 73 16.52 0.62 4.33
N ASN A 74 16.60 1.37 5.43
CA ASN A 74 17.00 2.77 5.46
C ASN A 74 18.50 2.93 5.79
N VAL A 75 19.11 1.93 6.45
CA VAL A 75 20.53 1.97 6.87
C VAL A 75 21.33 0.72 6.42
N PRO A 76 21.66 0.57 5.11
CA PRO A 76 22.38 -0.59 4.56
C PRO A 76 23.79 -0.83 5.13
N ALA A 77 24.38 0.15 5.81
CA ALA A 77 25.63 -0.02 6.55
C ALA A 77 25.48 -0.98 7.76
N LEU A 78 24.27 -1.06 8.34
CA LEU A 78 23.96 -1.92 9.48
C LEU A 78 23.27 -3.23 9.07
N TRP A 79 22.70 -3.32 7.86
CA TRP A 79 21.86 -4.45 7.44
C TRP A 79 22.15 -4.94 6.01
N GLU A 80 22.14 -6.25 5.83
CA GLU A 80 22.26 -6.96 4.55
C GLU A 80 20.94 -7.67 4.21
N LYS A 81 20.50 -7.64 2.95
CA LYS A 81 19.24 -8.27 2.55
C LYS A 81 19.47 -9.73 2.11
N GLY A 82 19.28 -10.68 3.05
CA GLY A 82 19.17 -12.14 2.79
C GLY A 82 20.35 -13.02 3.23
N GLY A 83 20.04 -14.19 3.81
CA GLY A 83 20.96 -15.29 4.18
C GLY A 83 20.17 -16.50 4.75
N GLY A 84 20.60 -17.76 4.51
CA GLY A 84 19.86 -19.01 4.87
C GLY A 84 20.71 -20.08 5.60
N GLY A 85 20.26 -21.32 5.89
CA GLY A 85 18.98 -22.04 5.58
C GLY A 85 18.45 -22.87 6.79
N THR A 86 18.06 -24.17 6.77
CA THR A 86 18.05 -25.25 5.74
C THR A 86 17.11 -26.46 6.09
N THR A 87 16.10 -26.76 5.24
CA THR A 87 15.58 -28.10 4.78
C THR A 87 15.00 -29.21 5.73
N PRO A 88 14.10 -30.14 5.27
CA PRO A 88 12.63 -30.06 4.98
C PRO A 88 11.78 -31.16 5.74
N PRO A 89 10.42 -31.37 5.64
CA PRO A 89 9.49 -31.31 4.47
C PRO A 89 8.06 -30.74 4.76
N PRO A 90 7.05 -30.91 3.87
CA PRO A 90 6.89 -30.33 2.53
C PRO A 90 5.88 -29.13 2.51
N THR A 91 5.72 -28.49 1.34
CA THR A 91 4.67 -27.48 0.98
C THR A 91 4.79 -26.03 1.50
N THR A 92 5.74 -25.25 0.95
CA THR A 92 5.48 -23.85 0.53
C THR A 92 6.60 -23.28 -0.38
N PRO A 93 6.29 -22.64 -1.52
CA PRO A 93 7.28 -21.89 -2.32
C PRO A 93 7.77 -20.58 -1.65
N PRO A 94 8.92 -20.01 -2.06
CA PRO A 94 9.55 -18.88 -1.38
C PRO A 94 8.80 -17.55 -1.53
N THR A 95 8.72 -16.79 -0.43
CA THR A 95 7.77 -15.69 -0.19
C THR A 95 8.21 -14.28 -0.62
N ASN A 96 9.04 -14.14 -1.67
CA ASN A 96 9.56 -12.82 -2.12
C ASN A 96 9.39 -12.56 -3.64
N GLY A 97 8.20 -12.85 -4.18
CA GLY A 97 7.86 -12.55 -5.57
C GLY A 97 6.39 -12.75 -5.93
N VAL A 98 6.03 -12.34 -7.14
CA VAL A 98 4.77 -12.69 -7.78
C VAL A 98 4.87 -14.12 -8.29
N ILE A 99 3.86 -14.95 -8.02
CA ILE A 99 3.82 -16.34 -8.49
C ILE A 99 2.79 -16.44 -9.61
N PHE A 100 3.22 -16.83 -10.80
CA PHE A 100 2.36 -17.10 -11.96
C PHE A 100 2.13 -18.60 -12.11
N TYR A 101 0.94 -18.98 -12.53
CA TYR A 101 0.48 -20.37 -12.59
C TYR A 101 -0.08 -20.68 -13.98
N ALA A 102 0.24 -21.89 -14.47
CA ALA A 102 -0.27 -22.43 -15.73
C ALA A 102 -1.80 -22.51 -15.73
N ASP A 103 -2.39 -22.96 -14.62
CA ASP A 103 -3.82 -23.26 -14.52
C ASP A 103 -4.56 -22.27 -13.62
N ILE A 104 -5.89 -22.26 -13.74
CA ILE A 104 -6.81 -21.59 -12.82
C ILE A 104 -6.65 -22.11 -11.38
N ASN A 105 -7.11 -21.33 -10.40
CA ASN A 105 -7.11 -21.66 -8.97
C ASN A 105 -5.72 -21.92 -8.37
N TYR A 106 -4.69 -21.30 -8.93
CA TYR A 106 -3.29 -21.49 -8.54
C TYR A 106 -2.79 -22.94 -8.75
N GLY A 107 -3.33 -23.61 -9.78
CA GLY A 107 -2.97 -24.96 -10.19
C GLY A 107 -1.79 -25.01 -11.16
N GLY A 108 -1.38 -26.23 -11.52
CA GLY A 108 -0.34 -26.47 -12.51
C GLY A 108 1.06 -26.05 -12.09
N THR A 109 1.93 -25.88 -13.09
CA THR A 109 3.30 -25.39 -12.88
C THR A 109 3.28 -23.94 -12.41
N ALA A 110 4.08 -23.64 -11.39
CA ALA A 110 4.15 -22.32 -10.78
C ALA A 110 5.57 -21.73 -10.88
N ILE A 111 5.70 -20.51 -11.39
CA ILE A 111 6.98 -19.79 -11.50
C ILE A 111 6.91 -18.48 -10.72
N THR A 112 7.96 -18.18 -9.95
CA THR A 112 8.05 -16.95 -9.13
C THR A 112 8.99 -15.93 -9.77
N LEU A 113 8.52 -14.70 -9.97
CA LEU A 113 9.33 -13.57 -10.42
C LEU A 113 9.41 -12.48 -9.34
N GLY A 114 10.57 -11.84 -9.23
CA GLY A 114 10.75 -10.64 -8.39
C GLY A 114 10.30 -9.36 -9.10
N VAL A 115 10.56 -8.22 -8.47
CA VAL A 115 10.49 -6.90 -9.11
C VAL A 115 11.41 -6.85 -10.33
N GLY A 116 10.91 -6.34 -11.45
CA GLY A 116 11.62 -6.25 -12.71
C GLY A 116 10.68 -6.10 -13.91
N ASN A 117 11.27 -5.83 -15.07
CA ASN A 117 10.60 -5.81 -16.36
C ASN A 117 11.08 -7.04 -17.15
N TYR A 118 10.15 -7.83 -17.68
CA TYR A 118 10.43 -9.10 -18.35
C TYR A 118 9.79 -9.14 -19.74
N THR A 119 10.62 -9.16 -20.78
CA THR A 119 10.20 -9.49 -22.16
C THR A 119 9.94 -10.99 -22.30
N LEU A 120 9.33 -11.42 -23.40
CA LEU A 120 9.04 -12.82 -23.70
C LEU A 120 10.29 -13.71 -23.61
N SER A 121 11.41 -13.23 -24.15
CA SER A 121 12.70 -13.94 -24.05
C SER A 121 13.14 -14.15 -22.60
N GLN A 122 12.94 -13.15 -21.74
CA GLN A 122 13.26 -13.21 -20.31
C GLN A 122 12.27 -14.09 -19.53
N LEU A 123 11.00 -14.14 -19.92
CA LEU A 123 9.98 -15.04 -19.37
C LEU A 123 10.29 -16.50 -19.72
N ASN A 124 10.56 -16.79 -20.99
CA ASN A 124 10.98 -18.11 -21.46
C ASN A 124 12.24 -18.60 -20.73
N ALA A 125 13.23 -17.72 -20.53
CA ALA A 125 14.44 -18.03 -19.75
C ALA A 125 14.19 -18.27 -18.25
N LYS A 126 13.00 -17.91 -17.73
CA LYS A 126 12.53 -18.23 -16.37
C LYS A 126 11.57 -19.42 -16.33
N GLY A 127 11.26 -20.04 -17.47
CA GLY A 127 10.33 -21.17 -17.56
C GLY A 127 8.85 -20.75 -17.62
N ILE A 128 8.55 -19.50 -17.99
CA ILE A 128 7.19 -19.04 -18.29
C ILE A 128 7.07 -18.95 -19.82
N PRO A 129 6.33 -19.86 -20.48
CA PRO A 129 6.06 -19.78 -21.92
C PRO A 129 5.24 -18.54 -22.31
N ASN A 130 5.21 -18.24 -23.61
CA ASN A 130 4.20 -17.33 -24.17
C ASN A 130 2.80 -17.88 -23.91
N ASP A 131 1.81 -16.99 -23.75
CA ASP A 131 0.39 -17.37 -23.85
C ASP A 131 0.00 -18.54 -22.93
N TRP A 132 0.36 -18.44 -21.65
CA TRP A 132 0.36 -19.59 -20.72
C TRP A 132 -0.26 -19.32 -19.33
N MET A 133 -0.58 -18.07 -19.01
CA MET A 133 -0.85 -17.66 -17.63
C MET A 133 -2.36 -17.60 -17.35
N SER A 134 -2.84 -18.47 -16.46
CA SER A 134 -4.25 -18.59 -16.06
C SER A 134 -4.57 -18.01 -14.68
N SER A 135 -3.59 -17.96 -13.75
CA SER A 135 -3.76 -17.35 -12.42
C SER A 135 -2.45 -16.85 -11.82
N LEU A 136 -2.53 -15.95 -10.84
CA LEU A 136 -1.35 -15.36 -10.20
C LEU A 136 -1.56 -14.95 -8.73
N LYS A 137 -0.53 -15.12 -7.90
CA LYS A 137 -0.45 -14.55 -6.55
C LYS A 137 0.44 -13.32 -6.53
N VAL A 138 -0.12 -12.21 -6.05
CA VAL A 138 0.57 -10.91 -5.97
C VAL A 138 0.79 -10.57 -4.48
N PRO A 139 2.03 -10.30 -4.04
CA PRO A 139 2.30 -9.82 -2.68
C PRO A 139 1.58 -8.51 -2.38
N GLY A 140 1.23 -8.29 -1.11
CA GLY A 140 0.57 -7.05 -0.68
C GLY A 140 1.42 -5.82 -1.01
N GLY A 141 0.80 -4.83 -1.66
CA GLY A 141 1.48 -3.59 -2.07
C GLY A 141 2.43 -3.74 -3.27
N TRP A 142 2.26 -4.78 -4.09
CA TRP A 142 2.94 -4.91 -5.39
C TRP A 142 1.95 -4.71 -6.53
N THR A 143 2.47 -4.35 -7.70
CA THR A 143 1.73 -4.24 -8.95
C THR A 143 2.36 -5.12 -10.02
N VAL A 144 1.50 -5.76 -10.80
CA VAL A 144 1.84 -6.57 -11.97
C VAL A 144 1.11 -6.00 -13.18
N GLU A 145 1.84 -5.51 -14.17
CA GLU A 145 1.29 -5.11 -15.47
C GLU A 145 1.61 -6.20 -16.50
N VAL A 146 0.57 -6.96 -16.87
CA VAL A 146 0.60 -8.04 -17.86
C VAL A 146 0.26 -7.47 -19.23
N TYR A 147 1.00 -7.88 -20.26
CA TYR A 147 0.86 -7.36 -21.63
C TYR A 147 0.62 -8.48 -22.64
N GLU A 148 -0.29 -8.23 -23.57
CA GLU A 148 -0.70 -9.14 -24.66
C GLU A 148 0.41 -9.40 -25.69
N HIS A 149 1.39 -8.50 -25.81
CA HIS A 149 2.50 -8.65 -26.74
C HIS A 149 3.86 -8.46 -26.04
N ASP A 150 4.93 -8.93 -26.69
CA ASP A 150 6.29 -8.73 -26.21
C ASP A 150 6.66 -7.23 -26.16
N ASN A 151 7.71 -6.89 -25.41
CA ASN A 151 8.23 -5.53 -25.24
C ASN A 151 7.17 -4.53 -24.71
N PHE A 152 6.24 -5.03 -23.90
CA PHE A 152 5.19 -4.27 -23.22
C PHE A 152 4.18 -3.59 -24.17
N GLY A 153 3.93 -4.23 -25.32
CA GLY A 153 2.93 -3.81 -26.29
C GLY A 153 1.56 -4.51 -26.13
N GLY A 154 0.61 -4.14 -26.99
CA GLY A 154 -0.73 -4.74 -27.01
C GLY A 154 -1.61 -4.30 -25.84
N THR A 155 -2.66 -5.07 -25.55
CA THR A 155 -3.53 -4.83 -24.40
C THR A 155 -2.77 -4.99 -23.09
N LYS A 156 -3.02 -4.11 -22.11
CA LYS A 156 -2.43 -4.17 -20.76
C LYS A 156 -3.50 -4.48 -19.72
N TRP A 157 -3.20 -5.43 -18.83
CA TRP A 157 -3.99 -5.72 -17.63
C TRP A 157 -3.14 -5.50 -16.38
N THR A 158 -3.76 -5.00 -15.31
CA THR A 158 -3.04 -4.63 -14.07
C THR A 158 -3.62 -5.38 -12.87
N TYR A 159 -2.74 -6.04 -12.11
CA TYR A 159 -3.09 -6.77 -10.88
C TYR A 159 -2.34 -6.16 -9.69
N THR A 160 -3.09 -5.74 -8.68
CA THR A 160 -2.59 -5.24 -7.38
C THR A 160 -2.89 -6.21 -6.22
N SER A 161 -3.48 -7.36 -6.53
CA SER A 161 -3.82 -8.44 -5.62
C SER A 161 -3.83 -9.77 -6.37
N SER A 162 -3.77 -10.89 -5.64
CA SER A 162 -3.85 -12.23 -6.20
C SER A 162 -5.19 -12.48 -6.90
N SER A 163 -5.16 -13.12 -8.07
CA SER A 163 -6.36 -13.62 -8.75
C SER A 163 -6.25 -15.11 -9.02
N SER A 164 -7.24 -15.88 -8.56
CA SER A 164 -7.39 -17.30 -8.87
C SER A 164 -7.83 -17.54 -10.32
N TRP A 165 -8.32 -16.53 -11.02
CA TRP A 165 -8.67 -16.60 -12.43
C TRP A 165 -8.45 -15.24 -13.09
N VAL A 166 -7.67 -15.19 -14.17
CA VAL A 166 -7.34 -13.91 -14.83
C VAL A 166 -8.45 -13.38 -15.75
N GLY A 167 -9.42 -14.22 -16.09
CA GLY A 167 -10.53 -13.89 -17.00
C GLY A 167 -10.24 -14.31 -18.43
N SER A 168 -11.30 -14.62 -19.19
CA SER A 168 -11.22 -15.12 -20.58
C SER A 168 -10.57 -14.15 -21.57
N THR A 169 -10.44 -12.87 -21.23
CA THR A 169 -9.77 -11.85 -22.05
C THR A 169 -8.25 -11.80 -21.85
N VAL A 170 -7.74 -12.38 -20.76
CA VAL A 170 -6.30 -12.34 -20.36
C VAL A 170 -5.66 -13.72 -20.34
N ASN A 171 -6.48 -14.76 -20.12
CA ASN A 171 -6.04 -16.14 -20.07
C ASN A 171 -5.25 -16.52 -21.32
N ASP A 172 -4.08 -17.12 -21.12
CA ASP A 172 -3.21 -17.58 -22.19
C ASP A 172 -2.87 -16.47 -23.21
N LYS A 173 -2.56 -15.26 -22.71
CA LYS A 173 -2.12 -14.11 -23.51
C LYS A 173 -0.90 -13.34 -22.98
N MET A 174 -0.28 -13.78 -21.88
CA MET A 174 0.86 -13.05 -21.34
C MET A 174 2.11 -13.26 -22.21
N SER A 175 2.53 -12.20 -22.90
CA SER A 175 3.78 -12.16 -23.68
C SER A 175 4.87 -11.33 -23.01
N SER A 176 4.54 -10.34 -22.17
CA SER A 176 5.52 -9.62 -21.34
C SER A 176 4.89 -9.07 -20.05
N VAL A 177 5.72 -8.76 -19.05
CA VAL A 177 5.23 -8.32 -17.73
C VAL A 177 6.17 -7.33 -17.04
N LYS A 178 5.59 -6.34 -16.35
CA LYS A 178 6.31 -5.46 -15.41
C LYS A 178 5.84 -5.72 -13.99
N ILE A 179 6.78 -5.82 -13.06
CA ILE A 179 6.53 -6.11 -11.65
C ILE A 179 7.26 -5.07 -10.82
N TYR A 180 6.54 -4.37 -9.95
CA TYR A 180 7.12 -3.35 -9.07
C TYR A 180 6.38 -3.24 -7.73
N THR A 181 7.05 -2.67 -6.74
CA THR A 181 6.45 -2.33 -5.44
C THR A 181 5.70 -1.00 -5.52
N GLY A 182 4.60 -0.89 -4.80
CA GLY A 182 3.62 0.19 -4.90
C GLY A 182 2.46 -0.18 -5.82
N SER A 183 1.35 0.56 -5.72
CA SER A 183 0.35 0.68 -6.79
C SER A 183 1.00 1.31 -8.05
N PRO A 184 0.39 1.25 -9.26
CA PRO A 184 0.89 2.02 -10.40
C PRO A 184 1.13 3.47 -9.98
N THR A 185 2.32 4.01 -10.26
CA THR A 185 2.56 5.45 -10.07
C THR A 185 1.44 6.17 -10.80
N PRO A 186 0.55 6.92 -10.12
CA PRO A 186 -0.61 7.50 -10.77
C PRO A 186 -0.13 8.35 -11.93
N SER A 187 -0.77 8.25 -13.10
CA SER A 187 -0.40 9.07 -14.27
C SER A 187 -0.78 10.55 -14.09
N VAL A 188 -1.13 10.93 -12.86
CA VAL A 188 -1.73 12.20 -12.46
C VAL A 188 -0.98 12.72 -11.25
N THR A 189 -0.75 14.02 -11.22
CA THR A 189 -0.07 14.72 -10.12
C THR A 189 -1.12 15.30 -9.19
N LYS A 190 -0.88 15.31 -7.88
CA LYS A 190 -1.73 16.01 -6.90
C LYS A 190 -1.92 17.47 -7.35
N PRO A 191 -3.16 17.96 -7.54
CA PRO A 191 -3.40 19.38 -7.81
C PRO A 191 -2.81 20.25 -6.69
N SER A 192 -2.29 21.43 -7.03
CA SER A 192 -1.55 22.28 -6.08
C SER A 192 -2.39 22.65 -4.85
N GLU A 193 -3.64 23.06 -5.06
CA GLU A 193 -4.59 23.47 -4.02
C GLU A 193 -5.12 22.34 -3.12
N VAL A 194 -5.02 21.06 -3.55
CA VAL A 194 -5.53 19.93 -2.78
C VAL A 194 -4.60 19.64 -1.59
N PRO A 195 -5.09 19.62 -0.33
CA PRO A 195 -4.26 19.28 0.82
C PRO A 195 -3.70 17.85 0.75
N SER A 196 -2.48 17.63 1.25
CA SER A 196 -1.81 16.32 1.17
C SER A 196 -2.53 15.19 1.92
N SER A 197 -3.30 15.51 2.97
CA SER A 197 -4.18 14.56 3.67
C SER A 197 -5.31 14.08 2.74
N ILE A 198 -6.04 15.02 2.13
CA ILE A 198 -7.10 14.74 1.15
C ILE A 198 -6.56 13.88 0.00
N TRP A 199 -5.39 14.24 -0.56
CA TRP A 199 -4.75 13.46 -1.62
C TRP A 199 -4.44 12.02 -1.19
N THR A 200 -3.94 11.84 0.04
CA THR A 200 -3.73 10.50 0.61
C THR A 200 -5.05 9.73 0.69
N TYR A 201 -6.13 10.35 1.18
CA TYR A 201 -7.43 9.70 1.31
C TYR A 201 -8.02 9.29 -0.04
N THR A 202 -7.95 10.16 -1.05
CA THR A 202 -8.49 9.90 -2.38
C THR A 202 -7.64 8.90 -3.17
N MET A 203 -6.30 8.93 -3.06
CA MET A 203 -5.43 7.92 -3.65
C MET A 203 -5.58 6.54 -3.00
N ASN A 204 -5.75 6.45 -1.69
CA ASN A 204 -6.02 5.17 -1.01
C ASN A 204 -7.33 4.53 -1.52
N VAL A 205 -8.34 5.35 -1.80
CA VAL A 205 -9.59 4.90 -2.41
C VAL A 205 -9.40 4.54 -3.88
N ASP A 206 -8.75 5.37 -4.69
CA ASP A 206 -8.49 5.08 -6.10
C ASP A 206 -7.77 3.73 -6.28
N ASN A 207 -6.71 3.49 -5.49
CA ASN A 207 -5.98 2.23 -5.47
C ASN A 207 -6.87 1.03 -5.10
N LYS A 208 -7.84 1.22 -4.21
CA LYS A 208 -8.82 0.18 -3.80
C LYS A 208 -9.88 -0.09 -4.88
N PHE A 209 -10.11 0.85 -5.80
CA PHE A 209 -11.02 0.70 -6.95
C PHE A 209 -10.29 0.44 -8.28
N GLY A 210 -8.95 0.47 -8.29
CA GLY A 210 -8.11 0.18 -9.46
C GLY A 210 -8.19 1.23 -10.57
N LYS A 211 -8.37 2.52 -10.23
CA LYS A 211 -8.72 3.58 -11.20
C LYS A 211 -7.53 4.38 -11.76
N GLY A 212 -6.31 4.12 -11.27
CA GLY A 212 -5.06 4.66 -11.85
C GLY A 212 -4.75 6.12 -11.51
N GLY A 213 -5.40 6.66 -10.47
CA GLY A 213 -5.31 8.05 -10.00
C GLY A 213 -6.40 8.97 -10.56
N ASP A 214 -7.07 8.60 -11.65
CA ASP A 214 -8.10 9.43 -12.29
C ASP A 214 -9.34 9.62 -11.39
N PHE A 215 -9.70 8.59 -10.61
CA PHE A 215 -10.78 8.70 -9.64
C PHE A 215 -10.35 9.52 -8.41
N ALA A 216 -9.07 9.50 -8.04
CA ALA A 216 -8.56 10.39 -7.01
C ALA A 216 -8.73 11.88 -7.40
N LEU A 217 -8.54 12.24 -8.67
CA LEU A 217 -8.83 13.59 -9.18
C LEU A 217 -10.32 13.95 -9.06
N LEU A 218 -11.22 13.03 -9.45
CA LEU A 218 -12.67 13.23 -9.35
C LEU A 218 -13.11 13.42 -7.88
N LEU A 219 -12.61 12.58 -6.97
CA LEU A 219 -12.91 12.67 -5.55
C LEU A 219 -12.38 13.97 -4.93
N CYS A 220 -11.20 14.45 -5.34
CA CYS A 220 -10.71 15.77 -4.94
C CYS A 220 -11.65 16.90 -5.39
N ALA A 221 -12.18 16.83 -6.61
CA ALA A 221 -13.14 17.82 -7.11
C ALA A 221 -14.48 17.81 -6.36
N VAL A 222 -14.97 16.61 -6.00
CA VAL A 222 -16.15 16.44 -5.12
C VAL A 222 -15.89 17.05 -3.74
N ILE A 223 -14.82 16.65 -3.05
CA ILE A 223 -14.48 17.15 -1.71
C ILE A 223 -14.29 18.68 -1.72
N LYS A 224 -13.73 19.26 -2.79
CA LYS A 224 -13.64 20.71 -2.96
C LYS A 224 -15.04 21.35 -2.98
N LYS A 225 -15.97 20.80 -3.75
CA LYS A 225 -17.33 21.34 -3.90
C LYS A 225 -18.18 21.16 -2.64
N GLU A 226 -18.07 20.02 -1.98
CA GLU A 226 -18.90 19.62 -0.84
C GLU A 226 -18.49 20.32 0.46
N SER A 227 -17.19 20.36 0.76
CA SER A 227 -16.69 20.80 2.06
C SER A 227 -15.56 21.84 1.98
N SER A 228 -15.13 22.25 0.79
CA SER A 228 -13.89 23.03 0.58
C SER A 228 -12.70 22.39 1.30
N PHE A 229 -12.55 21.06 1.16
CA PHE A 229 -11.54 20.27 1.88
C PHE A 229 -11.69 20.33 3.41
N GLY A 230 -12.93 20.38 3.91
CA GLY A 230 -13.28 20.56 5.32
C GLY A 230 -13.40 22.03 5.78
N ALA A 231 -12.76 22.98 5.09
CA ALA A 231 -12.73 24.39 5.51
C ALA A 231 -14.09 25.13 5.39
N GLY A 232 -15.01 24.59 4.57
CA GLY A 232 -16.36 25.14 4.36
C GLY A 232 -17.44 24.55 5.27
N LEU A 233 -17.08 23.63 6.17
CA LEU A 233 -18.03 23.02 7.11
C LEU A 233 -18.51 23.95 8.25
N PRO A 234 -17.67 24.81 8.87
CA PRO A 234 -18.09 25.60 10.02
C PRO A 234 -19.32 26.48 9.75
N GLY A 235 -20.36 26.32 10.57
CA GLY A 235 -21.63 27.05 10.45
C GLY A 235 -22.67 26.44 9.51
N SER A 236 -22.33 25.39 8.75
CA SER A 236 -23.31 24.64 7.94
C SER A 236 -24.21 23.75 8.82
N PRO A 237 -25.52 23.64 8.56
CA PRO A 237 -26.37 22.67 9.25
C PRO A 237 -25.95 21.21 8.95
N SER A 238 -25.30 20.98 7.81
CA SER A 238 -24.79 19.66 7.39
C SER A 238 -23.30 19.45 7.68
N ALA A 239 -22.69 20.30 8.53
CA ALA A 239 -21.26 20.21 8.88
C ALA A 239 -20.84 18.84 9.45
N GLY A 240 -21.78 18.18 10.13
CA GLY A 240 -21.62 16.84 10.71
C GLY A 240 -21.70 15.69 9.70
N ASP A 241 -21.71 15.94 8.39
CA ASP A 241 -21.65 14.88 7.36
C ASP A 241 -20.24 14.70 6.77
N GLY A 242 -19.32 15.62 7.06
CA GLY A 242 -17.89 15.50 6.78
C GLY A 242 -17.50 15.74 5.31
N LEU A 243 -16.29 15.29 4.95
CA LEU A 243 -15.57 15.74 3.75
C LEU A 243 -16.32 15.62 2.42
N MET A 244 -17.18 14.61 2.29
CA MET A 244 -17.98 14.32 1.08
C MET A 244 -19.49 14.50 1.29
N GLN A 245 -19.92 15.10 2.41
CA GLN A 245 -21.31 15.48 2.69
C GLN A 245 -22.38 14.37 2.51
N VAL A 246 -22.00 13.09 2.68
CA VAL A 246 -22.95 11.96 2.57
C VAL A 246 -23.92 12.02 3.75
N GLU A 247 -25.19 12.36 3.52
CA GLU A 247 -26.21 12.51 4.58
C GLU A 247 -26.39 11.27 5.49
N PRO A 248 -26.84 11.41 6.76
CA PRO A 248 -26.87 10.31 7.73
C PRO A 248 -27.70 9.10 7.29
N ASN A 249 -28.85 9.31 6.67
CA ASN A 249 -29.71 8.23 6.17
C ASN A 249 -29.02 7.45 5.04
N THR A 250 -28.31 8.15 4.15
CA THR A 250 -27.50 7.55 3.09
C THR A 250 -26.33 6.77 3.69
N ARG A 251 -25.61 7.30 4.69
CA ARG A 251 -24.53 6.55 5.37
C ARG A 251 -25.06 5.23 5.95
N ASN A 252 -26.22 5.29 6.63
CA ASN A 252 -26.87 4.12 7.23
C ASN A 252 -27.28 3.06 6.19
N ALA A 253 -27.81 3.49 5.04
CA ALA A 253 -28.23 2.59 3.95
C ALA A 253 -27.05 1.87 3.23
N TYR A 254 -25.81 2.33 3.42
CA TYR A 254 -24.62 1.78 2.76
C TYR A 254 -23.65 1.05 3.71
N LEU A 255 -23.98 0.87 4.99
CA LEU A 255 -23.07 0.27 6.00
C LEU A 255 -22.65 -1.17 5.67
N SER A 256 -23.54 -1.98 5.09
CA SER A 256 -23.22 -3.38 4.74
C SER A 256 -22.38 -3.46 3.46
N GLN A 257 -22.69 -2.65 2.44
CA GLN A 257 -21.86 -2.47 1.24
C GLN A 257 -20.45 -1.99 1.62
N PHE A 258 -20.35 -1.01 2.53
CA PHE A 258 -19.07 -0.49 3.02
C PHE A 258 -18.25 -1.59 3.69
N SER A 259 -18.88 -2.33 4.60
CA SER A 259 -18.23 -3.42 5.34
C SER A 259 -17.72 -4.52 4.41
N SER A 260 -18.50 -4.87 3.39
CA SER A 260 -18.12 -5.82 2.33
C SER A 260 -16.96 -5.31 1.46
N LYS A 261 -17.04 -4.07 0.98
CA LYS A 261 -16.02 -3.46 0.09
C LYS A 261 -14.69 -3.24 0.80
N PHE A 262 -14.72 -2.74 2.04
CA PHE A 262 -13.54 -2.25 2.76
C PHE A 262 -13.06 -3.16 3.90
N GLY A 263 -13.77 -4.25 4.22
CA GLY A 263 -13.36 -5.26 5.20
C GLY A 263 -13.40 -4.80 6.66
N ARG A 264 -14.11 -3.70 6.96
CA ARG A 264 -14.26 -3.11 8.29
C ARG A 264 -15.58 -2.36 8.41
N ALA A 265 -16.10 -2.23 9.63
CA ALA A 265 -17.24 -1.35 9.90
C ALA A 265 -16.88 0.12 9.60
N TYR A 266 -17.87 0.91 9.18
CA TYR A 266 -17.71 2.34 8.90
C TYR A 266 -17.50 3.14 10.19
N ASN A 267 -16.39 3.90 10.27
CA ASN A 267 -16.15 4.86 11.35
C ASN A 267 -16.34 6.30 10.85
N HIS A 268 -17.44 6.95 11.20
CA HIS A 268 -17.72 8.31 10.74
C HIS A 268 -16.71 9.37 11.24
N SER A 269 -16.02 9.13 12.37
CA SER A 269 -14.96 10.01 12.87
C SER A 269 -13.63 9.87 12.09
N SER A 270 -13.53 8.91 11.17
CA SER A 270 -12.38 8.76 10.27
C SER A 270 -12.66 9.48 8.95
N GLU A 271 -11.91 10.55 8.67
CA GLU A 271 -11.94 11.26 7.38
C GLU A 271 -11.69 10.32 6.19
N GLN A 272 -10.78 9.35 6.35
CA GLN A 272 -10.52 8.32 5.34
C GLN A 272 -11.77 7.47 5.07
N ASP A 273 -12.56 7.13 6.10
CA ASP A 273 -13.79 6.36 5.93
C ASP A 273 -14.90 7.22 5.30
N GLN A 274 -15.01 8.50 5.66
CA GLN A 274 -15.91 9.46 4.98
C GLN A 274 -15.65 9.48 3.47
N VAL A 275 -14.38 9.57 3.06
CA VAL A 275 -13.99 9.51 1.65
C VAL A 275 -14.26 8.12 1.03
N CYS A 276 -13.99 7.02 1.74
CA CYS A 276 -14.34 5.67 1.29
C CYS A 276 -15.85 5.50 1.04
N MET A 277 -16.70 6.06 1.90
CA MET A 277 -18.16 5.97 1.80
C MET A 277 -18.69 6.78 0.61
N GLY A 278 -18.33 8.07 0.52
CA GLY A 278 -18.75 8.92 -0.60
C GLY A 278 -18.27 8.39 -1.94
N ALA A 279 -17.03 7.91 -2.02
CA ALA A 279 -16.51 7.30 -3.25
C ALA A 279 -17.22 6.00 -3.66
N MET A 280 -17.58 5.14 -2.70
CA MET A 280 -18.34 3.92 -3.00
C MET A 280 -19.72 4.24 -3.57
N ILE A 281 -20.40 5.25 -3.03
CA ILE A 281 -21.69 5.72 -3.54
C ILE A 281 -21.51 6.34 -4.92
N LEU A 282 -20.50 7.19 -5.12
CA LEU A 282 -20.23 7.83 -6.41
C LEU A 282 -19.90 6.82 -7.52
N ASP A 283 -19.04 5.82 -7.25
CA ASP A 283 -18.72 4.76 -8.22
C ASP A 283 -19.97 3.96 -8.61
N GLU A 284 -20.87 3.68 -7.67
CA GLU A 284 -22.18 3.08 -7.95
C GLU A 284 -23.03 4.00 -8.86
N LYS A 285 -23.13 5.30 -8.59
CA LYS A 285 -23.91 6.23 -9.42
C LYS A 285 -23.33 6.36 -10.83
N ILE A 286 -22.00 6.42 -10.97
CA ILE A 286 -21.32 6.44 -12.27
C ILE A 286 -21.62 5.15 -13.06
N ALA A 287 -21.53 3.99 -12.41
CA ALA A 287 -21.86 2.71 -13.05
C ALA A 287 -23.35 2.59 -13.43
N LYS A 288 -24.25 3.03 -12.55
CA LYS A 288 -25.71 2.95 -12.75
C LYS A 288 -26.22 3.90 -13.83
N PHE A 289 -25.68 5.12 -13.91
CA PHE A 289 -26.15 6.18 -14.80
C PHE A 289 -25.19 6.44 -16.00
N GLY A 290 -24.19 5.57 -16.18
CA GLY A 290 -23.44 5.36 -17.42
C GLY A 290 -22.25 6.29 -17.68
N ASN A 291 -22.11 7.41 -16.96
CA ASN A 291 -20.98 8.33 -17.10
C ASN A 291 -20.75 9.17 -15.84
N ILE A 292 -19.62 9.87 -15.78
CA ILE A 292 -19.21 10.71 -14.64
C ILE A 292 -20.23 11.82 -14.36
N TYR A 293 -20.70 12.51 -15.40
CA TYR A 293 -21.63 13.65 -15.25
C TYR A 293 -22.94 13.23 -14.58
N ASN A 294 -23.59 12.18 -15.10
CA ASN A 294 -24.82 11.65 -14.52
C ASN A 294 -24.56 11.05 -13.12
N GLY A 295 -23.40 10.42 -12.92
CA GLY A 295 -22.98 9.92 -11.60
C GLY A 295 -22.88 11.04 -10.56
N LEU A 296 -22.31 12.19 -10.92
CA LEU A 296 -22.25 13.39 -10.06
C LEU A 296 -23.64 13.99 -9.81
N LEU A 297 -24.49 14.08 -10.84
CA LEU A 297 -25.85 14.58 -10.72
C LEU A 297 -26.66 13.74 -9.72
N HIS A 298 -26.63 12.41 -9.86
CA HIS A 298 -27.34 11.49 -8.97
C HIS A 298 -26.62 11.24 -7.63
N TYR A 299 -25.34 11.58 -7.50
CA TYR A 299 -24.66 11.63 -6.20
C TYR A 299 -25.22 12.76 -5.34
N ASN A 300 -25.30 13.98 -5.87
CA ASN A 300 -25.81 15.16 -5.16
C ASN A 300 -27.34 15.16 -5.06
N GLY A 301 -28.06 14.69 -6.09
CA GLY A 301 -29.53 14.76 -6.14
C GLY A 301 -30.28 13.47 -5.81
N GLY A 302 -29.59 12.35 -5.68
CA GLY A 302 -30.21 11.02 -5.59
C GLY A 302 -30.79 10.54 -6.92
N ASP A 303 -31.21 9.28 -6.93
CA ASP A 303 -31.64 8.56 -8.13
C ASP A 303 -32.94 9.11 -8.78
N TYR A 304 -33.73 9.89 -8.02
CA TYR A 304 -35.03 10.43 -8.43
C TYR A 304 -35.08 11.98 -8.42
N TRP A 305 -33.92 12.62 -8.60
CA TRP A 305 -33.83 14.08 -8.60
C TRP A 305 -34.73 14.74 -9.66
N TYR A 306 -35.30 15.89 -9.30
CA TYR A 306 -36.00 16.80 -10.21
C TYR A 306 -35.70 18.26 -9.85
N PRO A 307 -35.79 19.22 -10.79
CA PRO A 307 -35.59 20.63 -10.50
C PRO A 307 -36.56 21.14 -9.42
N GLY A 308 -36.03 21.66 -8.32
CA GLY A 308 -36.81 22.10 -7.15
C GLY A 308 -36.91 21.06 -6.02
N ALA A 309 -36.30 19.88 -6.16
CA ALA A 309 -36.12 18.95 -5.03
C ALA A 309 -35.27 19.59 -3.91
N THR A 310 -35.49 19.14 -2.67
CA THR A 310 -34.77 19.61 -1.46
C THR A 310 -34.06 18.47 -0.74
N ASP A 311 -32.96 18.78 -0.08
CA ASP A 311 -32.21 17.82 0.75
C ASP A 311 -32.85 17.59 2.13
N SER A 312 -32.24 16.74 2.97
CA SER A 312 -32.77 16.44 4.31
C SER A 312 -32.73 17.64 5.28
N TYR A 313 -32.01 18.71 4.92
CA TYR A 313 -31.92 19.98 5.63
C TYR A 313 -32.88 21.04 5.07
N GLY A 314 -33.72 20.69 4.09
CA GLY A 314 -34.67 21.59 3.44
C GLY A 314 -34.04 22.59 2.46
N ARG A 315 -32.79 22.38 2.05
CA ARG A 315 -32.08 23.27 1.10
C ARG A 315 -32.36 22.83 -0.35
N PRO A 316 -32.45 23.74 -1.33
CA PRO A 316 -32.66 23.37 -2.73
C PRO A 316 -31.47 22.57 -3.30
N ILE A 317 -31.77 21.45 -3.96
CA ILE A 317 -30.78 20.61 -4.63
C ILE A 317 -30.59 21.06 -6.08
N LEU A 318 -29.47 21.72 -6.38
CA LEU A 318 -29.10 22.17 -7.72
C LEU A 318 -28.18 21.15 -8.42
N ALA A 319 -28.66 19.92 -8.62
CA ALA A 319 -27.82 18.78 -9.01
C ALA A 319 -27.12 18.91 -10.38
N ASN A 320 -27.75 19.58 -11.34
CA ASN A 320 -27.13 19.93 -12.61
C ASN A 320 -25.96 20.91 -12.43
N GLN A 321 -26.16 22.00 -11.70
CA GLN A 321 -25.10 22.99 -11.41
C GLN A 321 -23.96 22.40 -10.58
N TYR A 322 -24.28 21.44 -9.68
CA TYR A 322 -23.28 20.65 -8.97
C TYR A 322 -22.44 19.81 -9.95
N ALA A 323 -23.08 19.03 -10.82
CA ALA A 323 -22.40 18.18 -11.79
C ALA A 323 -21.52 19.00 -12.75
N ASP A 324 -22.03 20.12 -13.28
CA ASP A 324 -21.28 21.06 -14.11
C ASP A 324 -20.00 21.55 -13.41
N ALA A 325 -20.13 22.05 -12.17
CA ALA A 325 -19.02 22.64 -11.43
C ALA A 325 -17.96 21.60 -11.00
N VAL A 326 -18.39 20.41 -10.57
CA VAL A 326 -17.46 19.34 -10.18
C VAL A 326 -16.76 18.75 -11.39
N TYR A 327 -17.48 18.49 -12.48
CA TYR A 327 -16.90 17.95 -13.71
C TYR A 327 -15.90 18.92 -14.33
N ALA A 328 -16.19 20.22 -14.35
CA ALA A 328 -15.24 21.25 -14.78
C ALA A 328 -13.98 21.28 -13.91
N THR A 329 -14.12 21.18 -12.57
CA THR A 329 -12.98 21.11 -11.63
C THR A 329 -12.13 19.86 -11.87
N TYR A 330 -12.77 18.70 -12.03
CA TYR A 330 -12.13 17.41 -12.32
C TYR A 330 -11.34 17.44 -13.65
N LYS A 331 -11.91 18.02 -14.72
CA LYS A 331 -11.17 18.24 -15.98
C LYS A 331 -10.02 19.22 -15.81
N GLY A 332 -10.19 20.29 -15.01
CA GLY A 332 -9.12 21.22 -14.63
C GLY A 332 -7.96 20.57 -13.86
N TYR A 333 -8.22 19.46 -13.15
CA TYR A 333 -7.20 18.64 -12.51
C TYR A 333 -6.49 17.64 -13.45
N GLY A 334 -6.88 17.59 -14.73
CA GLY A 334 -6.32 16.65 -15.71
C GLY A 334 -7.08 15.32 -15.84
N GLY A 335 -8.33 15.26 -15.35
CA GLY A 335 -9.20 14.09 -15.45
C GLY A 335 -9.50 13.67 -16.89
N LYS A 336 -9.35 12.38 -17.20
CA LYS A 336 -9.35 11.85 -18.57
C LYS A 336 -10.69 11.27 -18.99
N ASN A 337 -11.31 10.46 -18.12
CA ASN A 337 -12.63 9.85 -18.37
C ASN A 337 -13.78 10.85 -18.28
#